data_AF-A0A956HH15-F1
#
_entry.id   AF-A0A956HH15-F1
#
_cell.length_a   1.000
_cell.length_b   1.000
_cell.length_c   1.000
_cell.angle_alpha   90.00
_cell.angle_beta   90.00
_cell.angle_gamma   90.00
#
_symmetry.space_group_name_H-M   'P 1'
#
loop_
_entity.id
_entity.type
_entity.pdbx_description
1 polymer ?
#
loop_
_entity_poly.entity_id
_entity_poly.type
_entity_poly.pdbx_seq_one_letter_code
_entity_poly.pdbx_strand_id
1 'polypeptide(L)'
;MRHLSKPLVTLLAGVLLGACLMFVGLARAGRLAPPPRPEVLVSLAQTLEVEHRRVDVLLSQEKFAEAIAALEALRKLEWPDRATAGDDGVILRHDVYGRLVRLRIDHPEVEEATPAALQAIVHEGLGEDYKELRTNPFTARLVAVRGELYEEQGDDGAALGAYEEALTMNRALLDQALAAPLAEPGGAP
;
A
#
# COMPACT_ATOMS: atom_id res chain seq x y z
N MET A 1 -6.80 68.93 9.12
CA MET A 1 -6.43 67.76 8.30
C MET A 1 -5.00 67.36 8.68
N ARG A 2 -4.82 66.32 9.51
CA ARG A 2 -3.48 65.87 9.96
C ARG A 2 -2.90 64.93 8.92
N HIS A 3 -1.83 65.34 8.25
CA HIS A 3 -1.03 64.47 7.39
C HIS A 3 -0.37 63.39 8.25
N LEU A 4 -0.86 62.15 8.16
CA LEU A 4 -0.09 61.00 8.64
C LEU A 4 1.19 60.91 7.81
N SER A 5 2.32 60.93 8.50
CA SER A 5 3.65 60.83 7.91
C SER A 5 3.83 59.46 7.25
N LYS A 6 4.20 59.48 5.96
CA LYS A 6 4.52 58.31 5.12
C LYS A 6 5.36 57.20 5.79
N PRO A 7 6.35 57.45 6.68
CA PRO A 7 7.10 56.38 7.36
C PRO A 7 6.27 55.50 8.30
N LEU A 8 5.14 55.98 8.82
CA LEU A 8 4.31 55.20 9.75
C LEU A 8 3.53 54.09 9.02
N VAL A 9 3.17 54.35 7.76
CA VAL A 9 2.38 53.43 6.93
C VAL A 9 3.22 52.24 6.47
N THR A 10 4.50 52.45 6.13
CA THR A 10 5.42 51.37 5.76
C THR A 10 5.77 50.47 6.93
N LEU A 11 5.89 51.01 8.14
CA LEU A 11 6.18 50.22 9.33
C LEU A 11 4.99 49.34 9.74
N LEU A 12 3.77 49.86 9.63
CA LEU A 12 2.55 49.10 9.89
C LEU A 12 2.34 47.97 8.86
N ALA A 13 2.64 48.24 7.58
CA ALA A 13 2.57 47.24 6.52
C ALA A 13 3.58 46.09 6.73
N GLY A 14 4.79 46.41 7.17
CA GLY A 14 5.81 45.39 7.50
C GLY A 14 5.41 44.48 8.66
N VAL A 15 4.82 45.04 9.72
CA VAL A 15 4.35 44.28 10.89
C VAL A 15 3.17 43.37 10.52
N LEU A 16 2.23 43.87 9.71
CA LEU A 16 1.09 43.07 9.23
C LEU A 16 1.55 41.92 8.32
N LEU A 17 2.51 42.17 7.42
CA LEU A 17 3.06 41.12 6.56
C LEU A 17 3.79 40.05 7.38
N GLY A 18 4.59 40.45 8.37
CA GLY A 18 5.29 39.54 9.28
C GLY A 18 4.33 38.69 10.11
N ALA A 19 3.25 39.29 10.62
CA ALA A 19 2.21 38.57 11.35
C ALA A 19 1.49 37.54 10.45
N CYS A 20 1.10 37.93 9.23
CA CYS A 20 0.47 37.02 8.28
C CYS A 20 1.37 35.83 7.91
N LEU A 21 2.68 36.05 7.70
CA LEU A 21 3.63 34.98 7.42
C LEU A 21 3.79 34.01 8.61
N MET A 22 3.83 34.52 9.84
CA MET A 22 3.85 33.67 11.03
C MET A 22 2.57 32.85 11.21
N PHE A 23 1.40 33.43 10.97
CA PHE A 23 0.13 32.71 11.05
C PHE A 23 -0.01 31.63 9.97
N VAL A 24 0.46 31.90 8.74
CA VAL A 24 0.52 30.89 7.68
C VAL A 24 1.52 29.78 8.03
N GLY A 25 2.65 30.12 8.64
CA GLY A 25 3.63 29.15 9.15
C GLY A 25 3.05 28.25 10.25
N LEU A 26 2.37 28.83 11.25
CA LEU A 26 1.73 28.08 12.34
C LEU A 26 0.56 27.23 11.86
N ALA A 27 -0.27 27.74 10.94
CA ALA A 27 -1.39 27.00 10.34
C ALA A 27 -0.91 25.81 9.50
N ARG A 28 0.33 25.86 8.99
CA ARG A 28 0.98 24.75 8.29
C ARG A 28 1.68 23.78 9.25
N ALA A 29 2.23 24.29 10.36
CA ALA A 29 2.83 23.47 11.43
C ALA A 29 1.78 22.60 12.16
N GLY A 30 0.54 23.10 12.32
CA GLY A 30 -0.59 22.32 12.83
C GLY A 30 -1.15 21.27 11.86
N ARG A 31 -0.62 21.20 10.62
CA ARG A 31 -0.95 20.18 9.60
C ARG A 31 0.19 19.19 9.36
N LEU A 32 1.19 19.16 10.25
CA LEU A 32 2.14 18.06 10.22
C LEU A 32 1.36 16.82 10.69
N ALA A 33 1.16 15.88 9.77
CA ALA A 33 0.55 14.60 10.10
C ALA A 33 1.28 14.01 11.33
N PRO A 34 0.54 13.40 12.28
CA PRO A 34 1.19 12.72 13.39
C PRO A 34 2.23 11.74 12.82
N PRO A 35 3.39 11.60 13.47
CA PRO A 35 4.39 10.65 13.02
C PRO A 35 3.78 9.24 12.97
N PRO A 36 4.20 8.40 12.01
CA PRO A 36 3.73 7.02 11.92
C PRO A 36 3.94 6.31 13.26
N ARG A 37 3.03 5.39 13.57
CA ARG A 37 2.98 4.61 14.81
C ARG A 37 3.63 3.25 14.57
N PRO A 38 4.95 3.09 14.78
CA PRO A 38 5.64 1.84 14.47
C PRO A 38 5.06 0.64 15.22
N GLU A 39 4.49 0.83 16.40
CA GLU A 39 3.82 -0.21 17.18
C GLU A 39 2.59 -0.82 16.48
N VAL A 40 1.85 -0.02 15.71
CA VAL A 40 0.71 -0.50 14.91
C VAL A 40 1.21 -1.37 13.77
N LEU A 41 2.27 -0.96 13.08
CA LEU A 41 2.86 -1.75 12.01
C LEU A 41 3.45 -3.07 12.53
N VAL A 42 4.17 -3.04 13.66
CA VAL A 42 4.76 -4.23 14.27
C VAL A 42 3.68 -5.22 14.71
N SER A 43 2.63 -4.76 15.39
CA SER A 43 1.52 -5.63 15.81
C SER A 43 0.76 -6.23 14.63
N LEU A 44 0.53 -5.45 13.57
CA LEU A 44 -0.02 -5.95 12.31
C LEU A 44 0.88 -7.04 11.71
N ALA A 45 2.19 -6.76 11.56
CA ALA A 45 3.15 -7.71 10.99
C ALA A 45 3.21 -9.02 11.78
N GLN A 46 3.21 -8.98 13.12
CA GLN A 46 3.18 -10.17 13.97
C GLN A 46 1.89 -10.98 13.78
N THR A 47 0.74 -10.30 13.68
CA THR A 47 -0.55 -10.95 13.43
C THR A 47 -0.54 -11.65 12.08
N LEU A 48 -0.08 -10.96 11.03
CA LEU A 48 -0.01 -11.51 9.68
C LEU A 48 0.99 -12.67 9.60
N GLU A 49 2.13 -12.59 10.28
CA GLU A 49 3.09 -13.68 10.32
C GLU A 49 2.48 -14.97 10.91
N VAL A 50 1.72 -14.87 12.01
CA VAL A 50 1.04 -16.02 12.61
C VAL A 50 -0.02 -16.59 11.67
N GLU A 51 -0.88 -15.75 11.11
CA GLU A 51 -1.95 -16.22 10.22
C GLU A 51 -1.40 -16.75 8.89
N HIS A 52 -0.33 -16.17 8.34
CA HIS A 52 0.32 -16.70 7.14
C HIS A 52 0.93 -18.08 7.37
N ARG A 53 1.63 -18.31 8.50
CA ARG A 53 2.11 -19.64 8.84
C ARG A 53 0.95 -20.63 9.01
N ARG A 54 -0.14 -20.20 9.63
CA ARG A 54 -1.35 -21.03 9.76
C ARG A 54 -1.93 -21.39 8.40
N VAL A 55 -2.05 -20.43 7.49
CA VAL A 55 -2.47 -20.66 6.10
C VAL A 55 -1.55 -21.68 5.43
N ASP A 56 -0.23 -21.53 5.56
CA ASP A 56 0.73 -22.47 4.96
C ASP A 56 0.56 -23.90 5.49
N VAL A 57 0.31 -24.06 6.80
CA VAL A 57 -0.01 -25.37 7.39
C VAL A 57 -1.31 -25.93 6.83
N LEU A 58 -2.36 -25.10 6.68
CA LEU A 58 -3.63 -25.54 6.09
C LEU A 58 -3.47 -25.96 4.63
N LEU A 59 -2.69 -25.22 3.84
CA LEU A 59 -2.38 -25.56 2.45
C LEU A 59 -1.61 -26.89 2.35
N SER A 60 -0.65 -27.13 3.25
CA SER A 60 0.08 -28.41 3.30
C SER A 60 -0.80 -29.62 3.64
N GLN A 61 -1.98 -29.38 4.21
CA GLN A 61 -2.99 -30.38 4.54
C GLN A 61 -4.13 -30.42 3.51
N GLU A 62 -4.01 -29.69 2.39
CA GLU A 62 -5.04 -29.54 1.35
C GLU A 62 -6.37 -28.96 1.89
N LYS A 63 -6.32 -28.22 3.00
CA LYS A 63 -7.47 -27.59 3.63
C LYS A 63 -7.75 -26.20 3.04
N PHE A 64 -8.03 -26.16 1.74
CA PHE A 64 -8.19 -24.91 0.98
C PHE A 64 -9.33 -24.03 1.51
N ALA A 65 -10.47 -24.61 1.89
CA ALA A 65 -11.60 -23.87 2.48
C ALA A 65 -11.22 -23.15 3.79
N GLU A 66 -10.48 -23.82 4.67
CA GLU A 66 -10.01 -23.22 5.93
C GLU A 66 -8.97 -22.13 5.67
N ALA A 67 -8.09 -22.32 4.67
CA ALA A 67 -7.09 -21.34 4.28
C ALA A 67 -7.72 -20.07 3.68
N ILE A 68 -8.71 -20.22 2.79
CA ILE A 68 -9.49 -19.09 2.24
C ILE A 68 -10.20 -18.36 3.38
N ALA A 69 -10.86 -19.08 4.30
CA ALA A 69 -11.55 -18.48 5.43
C ALA A 69 -10.61 -17.67 6.36
N ALA A 70 -9.38 -18.13 6.56
CA ALA A 70 -8.38 -17.39 7.33
C ALA A 70 -7.95 -16.09 6.64
N LEU A 71 -7.72 -16.11 5.33
CA LEU A 71 -7.39 -14.90 4.56
C LEU A 71 -8.58 -13.92 4.47
N GLU A 72 -9.82 -14.41 4.38
CA GLU A 72 -11.03 -13.58 4.47
C GLU A 72 -11.19 -12.94 5.85
N ALA A 73 -10.75 -13.61 6.92
CA ALA A 73 -10.75 -13.00 8.25
C ALA A 73 -9.74 -11.83 8.32
N LEU A 74 -8.57 -11.97 7.69
CA LEU A 74 -7.59 -10.89 7.58
C LEU A 74 -8.09 -9.72 6.72
N ARG A 75 -8.82 -9.99 5.64
CA ARG A 75 -9.45 -8.95 4.81
C ARG A 75 -10.36 -8.03 5.64
N LYS A 76 -11.05 -8.58 6.64
CA LYS A 76 -12.00 -7.86 7.51
C LYS A 76 -11.34 -7.01 8.61
N LEU A 77 -10.02 -7.04 8.73
CA LEU A 77 -9.30 -6.17 9.67
C LEU A 77 -9.44 -4.70 9.27
N GLU A 78 -9.39 -3.82 10.27
CA GLU A 78 -9.20 -2.39 10.03
C GLU A 78 -7.73 -2.15 9.63
N TRP A 79 -7.49 -2.04 8.32
CA TRP A 79 -6.15 -1.81 7.80
C TRP A 79 -5.69 -0.39 8.13
N PRO A 80 -4.50 -0.21 8.75
CA PRO A 80 -3.99 1.12 9.05
C PRO A 80 -3.71 1.88 7.74
N ASP A 81 -4.03 3.16 7.74
CA ASP A 81 -3.70 4.04 6.62
C ASP A 81 -2.19 4.36 6.55
N ARG A 82 -1.79 5.01 5.46
CA ARG A 82 -0.38 5.42 5.25
C ARG A 82 0.10 6.41 6.30
N ALA A 83 -0.79 7.23 6.89
CA ALA A 83 -0.42 8.14 7.97
C ALA A 83 -0.04 7.37 9.25
N THR A 84 -0.68 6.22 9.48
CA THR A 84 -0.50 5.41 10.68
C THR A 84 0.65 4.41 10.55
N ALA A 85 0.70 3.64 9.46
CA ALA A 85 1.65 2.53 9.28
C ALA A 85 2.62 2.71 8.11
N GLY A 86 2.61 3.88 7.45
CA GLY A 86 3.41 4.12 6.25
C GLY A 86 3.01 3.24 5.07
N ASP A 87 3.88 3.19 4.06
CA ASP A 87 3.68 2.34 2.88
C ASP A 87 3.67 0.84 3.26
N ASP A 88 4.39 0.43 4.30
CA ASP A 88 4.53 -0.97 4.70
C ASP A 88 3.19 -1.59 5.14
N GLY A 89 2.32 -0.84 5.81
CA GLY A 89 0.97 -1.30 6.15
C GLY A 89 0.13 -1.61 4.91
N VAL A 90 0.23 -0.77 3.88
CA VAL A 90 -0.46 -0.98 2.60
C VAL A 90 0.16 -2.15 1.82
N ILE A 91 1.48 -2.29 1.84
CA ILE A 91 2.18 -3.40 1.20
C ILE A 91 1.79 -4.75 1.82
N LEU A 92 1.66 -4.81 3.16
CA LEU A 92 1.17 -5.99 3.86
C LEU A 92 -0.27 -6.34 3.49
N ARG A 93 -1.13 -5.33 3.26
CA ARG A 93 -2.47 -5.53 2.70
C ARG A 93 -2.40 -6.21 1.34
N HIS A 94 -1.50 -5.76 0.45
CA HIS A 94 -1.38 -6.33 -0.90
C HIS A 94 -0.97 -7.81 -0.88
N ASP A 95 -0.14 -8.22 0.09
CA ASP A 95 0.20 -9.64 0.27
C ASP A 95 -1.03 -10.49 0.61
N VAL A 96 -1.81 -10.09 1.63
CA VAL A 96 -3.02 -10.81 2.03
C VAL A 96 -4.01 -10.95 0.88
N TYR A 97 -4.30 -9.84 0.19
CA TYR A 97 -5.26 -9.82 -0.91
C TYR A 97 -4.74 -10.61 -2.12
N GLY A 98 -3.46 -10.49 -2.46
CA GLY A 98 -2.84 -11.27 -3.53
C GLY A 98 -2.90 -12.77 -3.26
N ARG A 99 -2.65 -13.19 -2.03
CA ARG A 99 -2.78 -14.60 -1.62
C ARG A 99 -4.23 -15.09 -1.67
N LEU A 100 -5.17 -14.29 -1.16
CA LEU A 100 -6.60 -14.64 -1.14
C LEU A 100 -7.13 -14.85 -2.56
N VAL A 101 -6.91 -13.87 -3.44
CA VAL A 101 -7.43 -13.94 -4.82
C VAL A 101 -6.76 -15.08 -5.57
N ARG A 102 -5.44 -15.25 -5.44
CA ARG A 102 -4.76 -16.37 -6.10
C ARG A 102 -5.32 -17.72 -5.64
N LEU A 103 -5.56 -17.90 -4.34
CA LEU A 103 -6.10 -19.14 -3.81
C LEU A 103 -7.52 -19.42 -4.32
N ARG A 104 -8.35 -18.40 -4.51
CA ARG A 104 -9.69 -18.54 -5.12
C ARG A 104 -9.64 -18.87 -6.62
N ILE A 105 -8.67 -18.31 -7.35
CA ILE A 105 -8.44 -18.64 -8.77
C ILE A 105 -7.97 -20.09 -8.91
N ASP A 106 -7.04 -20.53 -8.05
CA ASP A 106 -6.46 -21.89 -8.11
C ASP A 106 -7.44 -22.98 -7.64
N HIS A 107 -8.45 -22.62 -6.84
CA HIS A 107 -9.43 -23.54 -6.23
C HIS A 107 -10.89 -23.07 -6.36
N PRO A 108 -11.41 -22.92 -7.59
CA PRO A 108 -12.77 -22.42 -7.82
C PRO A 108 -13.86 -23.34 -7.24
N GLU A 109 -13.55 -24.62 -7.02
CA GLU A 109 -14.47 -25.63 -6.45
C GLU A 109 -14.81 -25.41 -4.97
N VAL A 110 -13.99 -24.62 -4.25
CA VAL A 110 -14.18 -24.40 -2.81
C VAL A 110 -15.28 -23.36 -2.57
N GLU A 111 -15.22 -22.25 -3.30
CA GLU A 111 -16.21 -21.18 -3.29
C GLU A 111 -16.18 -20.49 -4.65
N GLU A 112 -17.16 -20.78 -5.49
CA GLU A 112 -17.24 -20.17 -6.82
C GLU A 112 -17.38 -18.64 -6.69
N ALA A 113 -16.44 -17.93 -7.31
CA ALA A 113 -16.46 -16.48 -7.43
C ALA A 113 -16.34 -16.11 -8.89
N THR A 114 -17.16 -15.17 -9.35
CA THR A 114 -17.04 -14.65 -10.71
C THR A 114 -15.76 -13.82 -10.84
N PRO A 115 -15.17 -13.71 -12.04
CA PRO A 115 -14.01 -12.85 -12.26
C PRO A 115 -14.26 -11.40 -11.80
N ALA A 116 -15.48 -10.88 -11.99
CA ALA A 116 -15.89 -9.57 -11.51
C ALA A 116 -15.87 -9.45 -9.97
N ALA A 117 -16.30 -10.49 -9.24
CA ALA A 117 -16.24 -10.51 -7.78
C ALA A 117 -14.79 -10.55 -7.28
N LEU A 118 -13.93 -11.37 -7.90
CA LEU A 118 -12.50 -11.40 -7.59
C LEU A 118 -11.83 -10.06 -7.91
N GLN A 119 -12.22 -9.40 -8.99
CA GLN A 119 -11.69 -8.10 -9.37
C GLN A 119 -12.07 -7.01 -8.36
N ALA A 120 -13.27 -7.07 -7.77
CA ALA A 120 -13.64 -6.19 -6.67
C ALA A 120 -12.72 -6.37 -5.45
N ILE A 121 -12.34 -7.62 -5.12
CA ILE A 121 -11.37 -7.91 -4.05
C ILE A 121 -9.99 -7.32 -4.41
N VAL A 122 -9.52 -7.51 -5.64
CA VAL A 122 -8.24 -6.93 -6.10
C VAL A 122 -8.25 -5.40 -6.00
N HIS A 123 -9.35 -4.76 -6.42
CA HIS A 123 -9.50 -3.31 -6.35
C HIS A 123 -9.49 -2.80 -4.90
N GLU A 124 -10.24 -3.45 -4.00
CA GLU A 124 -10.21 -3.16 -2.56
C GLU A 124 -8.81 -3.31 -1.97
N GLY A 125 -8.11 -4.39 -2.34
CA GLY A 125 -6.77 -4.70 -1.86
C GLY A 125 -5.73 -3.66 -2.29
N LEU A 126 -5.75 -3.27 -3.57
CA LEU A 126 -4.85 -2.24 -4.10
C LEU A 126 -5.19 -0.86 -3.50
N GLY A 127 -6.46 -0.52 -3.39
CA GLY A 127 -6.90 0.84 -3.10
C GLY A 127 -6.55 1.82 -4.23
N GLU A 128 -6.86 3.11 -4.02
CA GLU A 128 -6.75 4.13 -5.06
C GLU A 128 -5.31 4.62 -5.30
N ASP A 129 -4.46 4.58 -4.28
CA ASP A 129 -3.15 5.24 -4.25
C ASP A 129 -1.95 4.29 -4.34
N TYR A 130 -2.15 3.01 -4.67
CA TYR A 130 -1.06 2.02 -4.71
C TYR A 130 0.09 2.39 -5.65
N LYS A 131 -0.18 3.22 -6.68
CA LYS A 131 0.84 3.69 -7.63
C LYS A 131 1.84 4.66 -7.00
N GLU A 132 1.51 5.24 -5.85
CA GLU A 132 2.41 6.13 -5.09
C GLU A 132 3.33 5.37 -4.14
N LEU A 133 3.10 4.06 -3.96
CA LEU A 133 3.93 3.23 -3.10
C LEU A 133 5.30 3.00 -3.76
N ARG A 134 6.30 2.80 -2.92
CA ARG A 134 7.56 2.20 -3.37
C ARG A 134 7.30 0.88 -4.09
N THR A 135 8.01 0.64 -5.20
CA THR A 135 7.92 -0.63 -5.93
C THR A 135 8.21 -1.81 -4.99
N ASN A 136 7.35 -2.82 -5.00
CA ASN A 136 7.45 -3.98 -4.12
C ASN A 136 6.80 -5.21 -4.79
N PRO A 137 7.24 -6.44 -4.45
CA PRO A 137 6.80 -7.66 -5.12
C PRO A 137 5.32 -7.98 -4.89
N PHE A 138 4.76 -7.64 -3.72
CA PHE A 138 3.37 -7.93 -3.40
C PHE A 138 2.39 -7.13 -4.28
N THR A 139 2.70 -5.86 -4.52
CA THR A 139 1.93 -5.00 -5.43
C THR A 139 2.06 -5.48 -6.87
N ALA A 140 3.28 -5.80 -7.33
CA ALA A 140 3.49 -6.32 -8.67
C ALA A 140 2.69 -7.61 -8.92
N ARG A 141 2.67 -8.52 -7.94
CA ARG A 141 1.86 -9.74 -7.98
C ARG A 141 0.37 -9.46 -8.05
N LEU A 142 -0.16 -8.58 -7.19
CA LEU A 142 -1.58 -8.27 -7.16
C LEU A 142 -2.04 -7.56 -8.44
N VAL A 143 -1.20 -6.70 -9.02
CA VAL A 143 -1.43 -6.07 -10.32
C VAL A 143 -1.42 -7.11 -11.45
N ALA A 144 -0.54 -8.11 -11.42
CA ALA A 144 -0.55 -9.20 -12.39
C ALA A 144 -1.84 -10.04 -12.30
N VAL A 145 -2.29 -10.36 -11.08
CA VAL A 145 -3.59 -11.05 -10.86
C VAL A 145 -4.75 -10.22 -11.39
N ARG A 146 -4.69 -8.88 -11.29
CA ARG A 146 -5.69 -8.01 -11.94
C ARG A 146 -5.75 -8.22 -13.46
N GLY A 147 -4.59 -8.41 -14.10
CA GLY A 147 -4.48 -8.70 -15.53
C GLY A 147 -5.13 -10.02 -15.92
N GLU A 148 -4.84 -11.08 -15.15
CA GLU A 148 -5.45 -12.42 -15.31
C GLU A 148 -6.99 -12.34 -15.26
N LEU A 149 -7.53 -11.58 -14.30
CA LEU A 149 -8.97 -11.39 -14.17
C LEU A 149 -9.60 -10.54 -15.30
N TYR A 150 -8.86 -9.60 -15.90
CA TYR A 150 -9.35 -8.87 -17.09
C TYR A 150 -9.36 -9.78 -18.32
N GLU A 151 -8.33 -10.62 -18.47
CA GLU A 151 -8.22 -11.59 -19.56
C GLU A 151 -9.39 -12.61 -19.49
N GLU A 152 -9.71 -13.13 -18.31
CA GLU A 152 -10.87 -14.01 -18.10
C GLU A 152 -12.21 -13.36 -18.48
N GLN A 153 -12.29 -12.02 -18.42
CA GLN A 153 -13.47 -11.25 -18.81
C GLN A 153 -13.49 -10.89 -20.29
N GLY A 154 -12.42 -11.19 -21.04
CA GLY A 154 -12.24 -10.80 -22.44
C GLY A 154 -11.88 -9.33 -22.64
N ASP A 155 -11.41 -8.64 -21.60
CA ASP A 155 -10.89 -7.27 -21.70
C ASP A 155 -9.36 -7.30 -21.91
N ASP A 156 -8.95 -7.71 -23.11
CA ASP A 156 -7.54 -7.85 -23.49
C ASP A 156 -6.74 -6.55 -23.32
N GLY A 157 -7.40 -5.39 -23.51
CA GLY A 157 -6.78 -4.08 -23.38
C GLY A 157 -6.42 -3.76 -21.93
N ALA A 158 -7.36 -3.97 -21.00
CA ALA A 158 -7.10 -3.79 -19.58
C ALA A 158 -6.14 -4.85 -19.04
N ALA A 159 -6.22 -6.09 -19.54
CA ALA A 159 -5.29 -7.16 -19.20
C ALA A 159 -3.85 -6.79 -19.58
N LEU A 160 -3.61 -6.38 -20.83
CA LEU A 160 -2.30 -5.94 -21.32
C LEU A 160 -1.74 -4.80 -20.45
N GLY A 161 -2.55 -3.78 -20.17
CA GLY A 161 -2.13 -2.66 -19.33
C GLY A 161 -1.70 -3.08 -17.92
N ALA A 162 -2.44 -4.02 -17.30
CA ALA A 162 -2.08 -4.54 -15.99
C ALA A 162 -0.79 -5.40 -16.03
N TYR A 163 -0.62 -6.25 -17.04
CA TYR A 163 0.59 -7.06 -17.20
C TYR A 163 1.84 -6.21 -17.47
N GLU A 164 1.74 -5.18 -18.32
CA GLU A 164 2.85 -4.24 -18.57
C GLU A 164 3.25 -3.47 -17.31
N GLU A 165 2.25 -3.07 -16.50
CA GLU A 165 2.48 -2.43 -15.22
C GLU A 165 3.22 -3.36 -14.24
N ALA A 166 2.75 -4.60 -14.07
CA ALA A 166 3.41 -5.60 -13.23
C ALA A 166 4.83 -5.93 -13.72
N LEU A 167 5.03 -6.03 -15.04
CA LEU A 167 6.35 -6.26 -15.64
C LEU A 167 7.31 -5.11 -15.38
N THR A 168 6.83 -3.87 -15.47
CA THR A 168 7.61 -2.68 -15.15
C THR A 168 8.07 -2.69 -13.69
N MET A 169 7.16 -3.03 -12.77
CA MET A 169 7.51 -3.19 -11.34
C MET A 169 8.55 -4.29 -11.13
N ASN A 170 8.37 -5.46 -11.75
CA ASN A 170 9.30 -6.59 -11.62
C ASN A 170 10.70 -6.28 -12.17
N ARG A 171 10.80 -5.53 -13.28
CA ARG A 171 12.10 -5.07 -13.80
C ARG A 171 12.80 -4.15 -12.80
N ALA A 172 12.09 -3.19 -12.23
CA ALA A 172 12.66 -2.30 -11.22
C ALA A 172 13.11 -3.07 -9.95
N LEU A 173 12.38 -4.10 -9.53
CA LEU A 173 12.78 -4.97 -8.41
C LEU A 173 14.04 -5.78 -8.74
N LEU A 174 14.14 -6.30 -9.96
CA LEU A 174 15.33 -7.02 -10.42
C LEU A 174 16.55 -6.10 -10.45
N ASP A 175 16.42 -4.89 -10.99
CA ASP A 175 17.51 -3.92 -11.03
C ASP A 175 17.98 -3.56 -9.61
N GLN A 176 17.06 -3.38 -8.66
CA GLN A 176 17.40 -3.16 -7.25
C GLN A 176 18.17 -4.34 -6.65
N ALA A 177 17.73 -5.57 -6.93
CA ALA A 177 18.40 -6.78 -6.43
C ALA A 177 19.81 -6.96 -7.02
N LEU A 178 20.01 -6.59 -8.28
CA LEU A 178 21.31 -6.64 -8.96
C LEU A 178 22.25 -5.51 -8.54
N ALA A 179 21.71 -4.33 -8.19
CA ALA A 179 22.48 -3.18 -7.74
C ALA A 179 22.87 -3.26 -6.25
N ALA A 180 22.16 -4.06 -5.45
CA ALA A 180 22.53 -4.32 -4.06
C ALA A 180 23.90 -5.04 -4.03
N PRO A 181 24.93 -4.50 -3.34
CA PRO A 181 26.18 -5.23 -3.14
C PRO A 181 25.86 -6.59 -2.55
N LEU A 182 26.49 -7.66 -3.06
CA LEU A 182 26.51 -8.94 -2.35
C LEU A 182 27.05 -8.63 -0.96
N ALA A 183 26.18 -8.57 0.05
CA ALA A 183 26.60 -8.42 1.42
C ALA A 183 27.46 -9.65 1.74
N GLU A 184 28.78 -9.45 1.82
CA GLU A 184 29.71 -10.48 2.24
C GLU A 184 29.20 -11.09 3.56
N PRO A 185 28.92 -12.40 3.62
CA PRO A 185 28.48 -13.05 4.84
C PRO A 185 29.71 -13.18 5.76
N GLY A 186 30.12 -12.11 6.44
CA GLY A 186 31.30 -12.18 7.30
C GLY A 186 31.76 -10.90 8.02
N GLY A 187 31.15 -9.74 7.78
CA GLY A 187 31.56 -8.50 8.46
C GLY A 187 30.84 -8.29 9.80
N ALA A 188 31.19 -9.04 10.85
CA ALA A 188 30.89 -8.63 12.22
C ALA A 188 32.04 -7.76 12.78
N PRO A 189 31.77 -6.71 13.58
CA PRO A 189 32.80 -5.99 14.32
C PRO A 189 33.46 -6.84 15.41
#